data_AF-U9UFL4-F1
#
_entry.id   AF-U9UFL4-F1
#
_cell.length_a   1.000
_cell.length_b   1.000
_cell.length_c   1.000
_cell.angle_alpha   90.00
_cell.angle_beta   90.00
_cell.angle_gamma   90.00
#
_symmetry.space_group_name_H-M   'P 1'
#
loop_
_entity.id
_entity.type
_entity.pdbx_description
1 polymer ?
#
loop_
_entity_poly.entity_id
_entity_poly.type
_entity_poly.pdbx_seq_one_letter_code
_entity_poly.pdbx_strand_id
1 'polypeptide(L)'
;MSYLHYEGIVHRDLHSGNVLVHRGNIKLADLGLSRKLREAMSIKESIDLVPYIEPKRLADQKYPIDEKSDVYSVGVLLWEISSGKPPLNFLQKDGPYKLNSNFLALKIYQGQRENIVPGTPKDYYDLYQECWDGEPNKRPTMIKVAEELKKIIMKCNLISNIIYNIYLITNLGKGKRFDAYVLNYFNDNQIEPKALYNWLLNNQPNSDSIFLLGYLYYYGIGVDASYEKAFNLFTSELNHTLALYYVGLCYQNGHGVEKNENSAFEYFEFLAKKNIAMGQVKIGYLYKRLKRDQDAIYWYKIAAENGNLMAMYNLANKYLGLKDYENAIKFLEKAAEGEYVEAINALGYCNENGLGTMINLKKAEELYTKAAKLGDSKSANNLGEMLFQDSDENKENLARAIIWFKEAADLGDDVAHRNLKILSQNPSVLEDLKNLGEQGCKNSAIMILMGIP
;
A
#
# COMPACT_ATOMS: atom_id res chain seq x y z
N MET A 1 -6.33 -33.60 0.47
CA MET A 1 -7.19 -33.91 1.64
C MET A 1 -8.65 -33.62 1.37
N SER A 2 -9.10 -32.39 1.13
CA SER A 2 -10.53 -32.09 0.87
C SER A 2 -11.14 -32.96 -0.23
N TYR A 3 -10.41 -33.21 -1.32
CA TYR A 3 -10.81 -34.14 -2.37
C TYR A 3 -10.95 -35.60 -1.89
N LEU A 4 -10.04 -36.10 -1.04
CA LEU A 4 -10.14 -37.47 -0.51
C LEU A 4 -11.39 -37.62 0.36
N HIS A 5 -11.67 -36.64 1.23
CA HIS A 5 -12.88 -36.65 2.07
C HIS A 5 -14.16 -36.55 1.22
N TYR A 6 -14.15 -35.72 0.17
CA TYR A 6 -15.26 -35.66 -0.78
C TYR A 6 -15.55 -37.01 -1.45
N GLU A 7 -14.52 -37.78 -1.77
CA GLU A 7 -14.62 -39.15 -2.29
C GLU A 7 -14.90 -40.23 -1.21
N GLY A 8 -15.10 -39.82 0.05
CA GLY A 8 -15.34 -40.72 1.19
C GLY A 8 -14.10 -41.53 1.60
N ILE A 9 -12.89 -41.02 1.33
CA ILE A 9 -11.60 -41.66 1.61
C ILE A 9 -10.92 -40.92 2.77
N VAL A 10 -10.54 -41.66 3.82
CA VAL A 10 -9.77 -41.15 4.96
C VAL A 10 -8.31 -41.63 4.82
N HIS A 11 -7.33 -40.75 5.02
CA HIS A 11 -5.90 -41.05 4.86
C HIS A 11 -5.33 -41.87 6.03
N ARG A 12 -5.67 -41.48 7.26
CA ARG A 12 -5.37 -42.17 8.54
C ARG A 12 -3.92 -42.18 9.01
N ASP A 13 -3.01 -41.62 8.25
CA ASP A 13 -1.56 -41.65 8.51
C ASP A 13 -0.87 -40.38 7.99
N LEU A 14 -1.50 -39.25 8.24
CA LEU A 14 -1.00 -37.98 7.75
C LEU A 14 0.05 -37.43 8.71
N HIS A 15 1.28 -37.26 8.23
CA HIS A 15 2.40 -36.67 8.99
C HIS A 15 3.43 -36.10 8.00
N SER A 16 4.44 -35.36 8.49
CA SER A 16 5.38 -34.65 7.59
C SER A 16 6.17 -35.60 6.68
N GLY A 17 6.52 -36.79 7.17
CA GLY A 17 7.13 -37.86 6.35
C GLY A 17 6.30 -38.30 5.13
N ASN A 18 4.97 -38.11 5.14
CA ASN A 18 4.08 -38.46 4.02
C ASN A 18 3.75 -37.25 3.13
N VAL A 19 4.35 -36.08 3.38
CA VAL A 19 4.21 -34.88 2.55
C VAL A 19 5.52 -34.66 1.78
N LEU A 20 5.50 -34.97 0.48
CA LEU A 20 6.68 -34.86 -0.37
C LEU A 20 6.71 -33.52 -1.09
N VAL A 21 7.81 -32.78 -0.96
CA VAL A 21 8.03 -31.49 -1.62
C VAL A 21 9.18 -31.61 -2.61
N HIS A 22 8.93 -31.35 -3.90
CA HIS A 22 9.95 -31.36 -4.94
C HIS A 22 9.71 -30.30 -6.01
N ARG A 23 10.67 -29.37 -6.17
CA ARG A 23 10.64 -28.29 -7.18
C ARG A 23 9.31 -27.51 -7.18
N GLY A 24 8.84 -27.12 -6.00
CA GLY A 24 7.58 -26.38 -5.83
C GLY A 24 6.32 -27.24 -5.93
N ASN A 25 6.43 -28.54 -6.19
CA ASN A 25 5.28 -29.46 -6.17
C ASN A 25 5.17 -30.14 -4.82
N ILE A 26 3.95 -30.16 -4.28
CA ILE A 26 3.61 -30.87 -3.04
C ILE A 26 2.77 -32.08 -3.42
N LYS A 27 3.18 -33.26 -2.98
CA LYS A 27 2.44 -34.51 -3.16
C LYS A 27 2.20 -35.18 -1.82
N LEU A 28 1.01 -35.72 -1.66
CA LEU A 28 0.70 -36.60 -0.55
C LEU A 28 1.10 -38.02 -0.94
N ALA A 29 1.86 -38.68 -0.07
CA ALA A 29 2.35 -40.04 -0.25
C ALA A 29 1.69 -40.99 0.75
N ASP A 30 2.00 -42.28 0.59
CA ASP A 30 1.52 -43.37 1.45
C ASP A 30 0.00 -43.45 1.65
N LEU A 31 -0.70 -43.79 0.56
CA LEU A 31 -2.12 -44.13 0.60
C LEU A 31 -2.35 -45.59 1.06
N GLY A 32 -1.34 -46.30 1.57
CA GLY A 32 -1.44 -47.71 1.96
C GLY A 32 -2.45 -47.96 3.09
N LEU A 33 -2.69 -46.94 3.92
CA LEU A 33 -3.66 -46.94 5.01
C LEU A 33 -4.98 -46.24 4.65
N SER A 34 -5.08 -45.68 3.44
CA SER A 34 -6.27 -44.95 2.98
C SER A 34 -7.41 -45.91 2.67
N ARG A 35 -8.62 -45.65 3.22
CA ARG A 35 -9.78 -46.54 3.06
C ARG A 35 -11.11 -45.80 3.00
N LYS A 36 -12.07 -46.42 2.31
CA LYS A 36 -13.51 -46.12 2.43
C LYS A 36 -14.04 -46.76 3.72
N LEU A 37 -14.03 -46.01 4.83
CA LEU A 37 -14.67 -46.25 6.14
C LEU A 37 -14.68 -47.65 6.81
N ARG A 38 -14.38 -47.66 8.13
CA ARG A 38 -14.60 -48.74 9.15
C ARG A 38 -13.73 -50.01 9.12
N GLU A 39 -12.44 -49.89 9.38
CA GLU A 39 -11.64 -51.01 9.90
C GLU A 39 -10.62 -50.50 10.92
N ALA A 40 -10.48 -51.20 12.05
CA ALA A 40 -9.52 -50.92 13.12
C ALA A 40 -8.17 -51.58 12.79
N MET A 41 -7.07 -50.87 13.04
CA MET A 41 -5.71 -51.40 12.88
C MET A 41 -4.90 -51.27 14.17
N SER A 42 -4.05 -52.26 14.44
CA SER A 42 -2.97 -52.14 15.42
C SER A 42 -1.88 -51.24 14.81
N ILE A 43 -1.68 -50.03 15.35
CA ILE A 43 -0.60 -49.15 14.93
C ILE A 43 0.67 -49.61 15.66
N LYS A 44 1.75 -49.87 14.91
CA LYS A 44 3.08 -50.01 15.50
C LYS A 44 3.57 -48.58 15.75
N GLU A 45 3.22 -48.03 16.92
CA GLU A 45 3.43 -46.63 17.26
C GLU A 45 4.93 -46.29 17.31
N SER A 46 5.44 -45.72 16.21
CA SER A 46 6.70 -44.97 16.27
C SER A 46 6.45 -43.70 17.08
N ILE A 47 7.36 -43.38 17.99
CA ILE A 47 7.26 -42.18 18.85
C ILE A 47 7.11 -40.88 18.03
N ASP A 48 7.66 -40.86 16.82
CA ASP A 48 7.63 -39.71 15.91
C ASP A 48 6.25 -39.48 15.28
N LEU A 49 5.38 -40.48 15.29
CA LEU A 49 4.03 -40.41 14.70
C LEU A 49 2.95 -40.01 15.72
N VAL A 50 3.22 -40.25 17.01
CA VAL A 50 2.29 -39.99 18.12
C VAL A 50 1.71 -38.57 18.11
N PRO A 51 2.45 -37.49 17.76
CA PRO A 51 1.87 -36.15 17.72
C PRO A 51 0.73 -35.96 16.71
N TYR A 52 0.79 -36.66 15.57
CA TYR A 52 -0.23 -36.62 14.49
C TYR A 52 -1.43 -37.53 14.79
N ILE A 53 -1.26 -38.38 15.80
CA ILE A 53 -2.19 -39.15 16.63
C ILE A 53 -3.45 -38.43 17.11
N GLU A 54 -4.65 -38.60 16.55
CA GLU A 54 -5.84 -37.99 17.14
C GLU A 54 -6.09 -38.51 18.58
N PRO A 55 -6.50 -37.66 19.55
CA PRO A 55 -6.28 -37.99 20.96
C PRO A 55 -7.16 -39.12 21.49
N LYS A 56 -8.39 -39.29 20.97
CA LYS A 56 -9.29 -40.35 21.42
C LYS A 56 -8.79 -41.73 20.97
N ARG A 57 -8.17 -41.81 19.79
CA ARG A 57 -7.45 -43.00 19.31
C ARG A 57 -6.26 -43.40 20.20
N LEU A 58 -5.53 -42.43 20.76
CA LEU A 58 -4.45 -42.69 21.69
C LEU A 58 -4.93 -43.26 23.04
N ALA A 59 -6.14 -42.88 23.47
CA ALA A 59 -6.76 -43.42 24.69
C ALA A 59 -7.46 -44.77 24.47
N ASP A 60 -8.06 -44.99 23.29
CA ASP A 60 -8.73 -46.23 22.92
C ASP A 60 -8.31 -46.71 21.52
N GLN A 61 -7.54 -47.80 21.46
CA GLN A 61 -7.12 -48.44 20.21
C GLN A 61 -8.27 -49.02 19.38
N LYS A 62 -9.52 -49.00 19.86
CA LYS A 62 -10.71 -49.35 19.09
C LYS A 62 -11.46 -48.12 18.58
N TYR A 63 -11.08 -46.92 18.98
CA TYR A 63 -11.72 -45.69 18.54
C TYR A 63 -11.64 -45.54 17.01
N PRO A 64 -12.77 -45.29 16.32
CA PRO A 64 -12.80 -45.25 14.87
C PRO A 64 -12.05 -44.01 14.33
N ILE A 65 -11.18 -44.24 13.33
CA ILE A 65 -10.51 -43.16 12.60
C ILE A 65 -11.38 -42.74 11.41
N ASP A 66 -11.67 -41.45 11.35
CA ASP A 66 -12.53 -40.79 10.38
C ASP A 66 -11.86 -39.53 9.79
N GLU A 67 -12.62 -38.77 9.00
CA GLU A 67 -12.16 -37.53 8.40
C GLU A 67 -11.68 -36.49 9.43
N LYS A 68 -12.26 -36.47 10.63
CA LYS A 68 -11.87 -35.56 11.71
C LYS A 68 -10.52 -35.93 12.32
N SER A 69 -10.14 -37.20 12.21
CA SER A 69 -8.80 -37.66 12.57
C SER A 69 -7.76 -37.11 11.59
N ASP A 70 -8.04 -37.11 10.29
CA ASP A 70 -7.17 -36.48 9.29
C ASP A 70 -7.06 -34.95 9.49
N VAL A 71 -8.18 -34.29 9.81
CA VAL A 71 -8.18 -32.83 10.11
C VAL A 71 -7.25 -32.51 11.27
N TYR A 72 -7.26 -33.34 12.32
CA TYR A 72 -6.35 -33.20 13.44
C TYR A 72 -4.89 -33.27 13.00
N SER A 73 -4.53 -34.25 12.19
CA SER A 73 -3.16 -34.40 11.67
C SER A 73 -2.76 -33.22 10.79
N VAL A 74 -3.69 -32.67 9.99
CA VAL A 74 -3.48 -31.41 9.25
C VAL A 74 -3.19 -30.25 10.20
N GLY A 75 -3.90 -30.12 11.31
CA GLY A 75 -3.64 -29.07 12.32
C GLY A 75 -2.20 -29.12 12.83
N VAL A 76 -1.71 -30.31 13.15
CA VAL A 76 -0.31 -30.52 13.59
C VAL A 76 0.68 -30.13 12.48
N LEU A 77 0.41 -30.52 11.22
CA LEU A 77 1.22 -30.13 10.07
C LEU A 77 1.26 -28.62 9.83
N LEU A 78 0.13 -27.92 9.99
CA LEU A 78 0.07 -26.47 9.86
C LEU A 78 0.93 -25.77 10.93
N TRP A 79 0.88 -26.26 12.17
CA TRP A 79 1.78 -25.77 13.23
C TRP A 79 3.25 -26.05 12.89
N GLU A 80 3.58 -27.26 12.40
CA GLU A 80 4.94 -27.64 12.00
C GLU A 80 5.49 -26.76 10.87
N ILE A 81 4.66 -26.44 9.87
CA ILE A 81 4.99 -25.48 8.81
C ILE A 81 5.32 -24.10 9.40
N SER A 82 4.50 -23.64 10.35
CA SER A 82 4.68 -22.34 10.98
C SER A 82 5.94 -22.28 11.86
N SER A 83 6.25 -23.37 12.57
CA SER A 83 7.34 -23.43 13.53
C SER A 83 8.69 -23.77 12.91
N GLY A 84 8.68 -24.47 11.77
CA GLY A 84 9.87 -25.09 11.17
C GLY A 84 10.49 -26.17 12.06
N LYS A 85 9.74 -26.72 13.02
CA LYS A 85 10.22 -27.67 14.04
C LYS A 85 9.31 -28.88 14.11
N PRO A 86 9.87 -30.09 14.39
CA PRO A 86 9.05 -31.25 14.69
C PRO A 86 8.09 -31.00 15.86
N PRO A 87 6.86 -31.55 15.83
CA PRO A 87 5.88 -31.37 16.89
C PRO A 87 6.35 -31.96 18.23
N LEU A 88 5.95 -31.33 19.32
CA LEU A 88 6.30 -31.67 20.71
C LEU A 88 7.81 -31.88 21.00
N ASN A 89 8.72 -31.28 20.21
CA ASN A 89 10.17 -31.37 20.40
C ASN A 89 10.64 -30.95 21.81
N PHE A 90 9.93 -30.01 22.47
CA PHE A 90 10.24 -29.61 23.84
C PHE A 90 10.05 -30.74 24.86
N LEU A 91 9.08 -31.64 24.64
CA LEU A 91 8.90 -32.82 25.50
C LEU A 91 9.97 -33.88 25.24
N GLN A 92 10.62 -33.88 24.07
CA GLN A 92 11.62 -34.90 23.72
C GLN A 92 13.00 -34.64 24.35
N LYS A 93 13.27 -33.42 24.85
CA LYS A 93 14.62 -32.98 25.26
C LYS A 93 14.88 -33.00 26.77
N ASP A 94 13.84 -33.02 27.61
CA ASP A 94 14.02 -32.89 29.07
C ASP A 94 13.77 -34.23 29.81
N GLY A 95 14.85 -34.88 30.24
CA GLY A 95 14.82 -35.90 31.30
C GLY A 95 15.77 -37.10 31.11
N PRO A 96 16.23 -37.75 32.20
CA PRO A 96 17.10 -38.93 32.15
C PRO A 96 16.39 -40.21 31.61
N TYR A 97 15.09 -40.10 31.30
CA TYR A 97 14.29 -41.13 30.67
C TYR A 97 13.91 -40.64 29.28
N LYS A 98 14.45 -41.30 28.24
CA LYS A 98 13.97 -41.16 26.87
C LYS A 98 12.44 -41.31 26.89
N LEU A 99 11.69 -40.29 26.45
CA LEU A 99 10.22 -40.36 26.42
C LEU A 99 9.80 -41.66 25.73
N ASN A 100 8.83 -42.36 26.31
CA ASN A 100 8.16 -43.46 25.62
C ASN A 100 6.85 -42.93 24.99
N SER A 101 6.38 -43.61 23.95
CA SER A 101 5.17 -43.25 23.21
C SER A 101 3.94 -43.08 24.12
N ASN A 102 3.82 -43.91 25.16
CA ASN A 102 2.70 -43.89 26.10
C ASN A 102 2.62 -42.60 26.93
N PHE A 103 3.75 -42.08 27.40
CA PHE A 103 3.77 -40.83 28.16
C PHE A 103 3.39 -39.64 27.28
N LEU A 104 3.91 -39.61 26.04
CA LEU A 104 3.57 -38.59 25.06
C LEU A 104 2.08 -38.63 24.70
N ALA A 105 1.53 -39.82 24.50
CA ALA A 105 0.11 -40.05 24.24
C ALA A 105 -0.79 -39.53 25.37
N LEU A 106 -0.42 -39.78 26.63
CA LEU A 106 -1.16 -39.27 27.80
C LEU A 106 -1.17 -37.74 27.86
N LYS A 107 -0.04 -37.09 27.55
CA LYS A 107 0.04 -35.61 27.52
C LYS A 107 -0.85 -35.01 26.43
N ILE A 108 -0.82 -35.59 25.24
CA ILE A 108 -1.67 -35.19 24.12
C ILE A 108 -3.14 -35.37 24.47
N TYR A 109 -3.52 -36.49 25.07
CA TYR A 109 -4.89 -36.76 25.51
C TYR A 109 -5.38 -35.76 26.56
N GLN A 110 -4.49 -35.30 27.44
CA GLN A 110 -4.76 -34.24 28.42
C GLN A 110 -4.85 -32.84 27.80
N GLY A 111 -4.71 -32.70 26.47
CA GLY A 111 -4.78 -31.43 25.76
C GLY A 111 -3.47 -30.65 25.72
N GLN A 112 -2.34 -31.24 26.17
CA GLN A 112 -1.05 -30.58 26.09
C GLN A 112 -0.60 -30.46 24.62
N ARG A 113 -0.40 -29.22 24.18
CA ARG A 113 0.02 -28.85 22.82
C ARG A 113 1.12 -27.83 22.81
N GLU A 114 1.66 -27.61 21.62
CA GLU A 114 2.68 -26.63 21.33
C GLU A 114 2.22 -25.21 21.60
N ASN A 115 3.17 -24.35 21.96
CA ASN A 115 2.93 -22.92 22.09
C ASN A 115 2.74 -22.28 20.70
N ILE A 116 2.01 -21.16 20.69
CA ILE A 116 1.86 -20.32 19.49
C ILE A 116 3.24 -19.85 19.04
N VAL A 117 3.52 -20.01 17.75
CA VAL A 117 4.78 -19.57 17.15
C VAL A 117 4.75 -18.04 16.97
N PRO A 118 5.69 -17.27 17.55
CA PRO A 118 5.74 -15.82 17.38
C PRO A 118 5.78 -15.40 15.90
N GLY A 119 5.01 -14.37 15.55
CA GLY A 119 4.89 -13.87 14.17
C GLY A 119 3.90 -14.62 13.27
N THR A 120 3.31 -15.72 13.75
CA THR A 120 2.25 -16.42 13.00
C THR A 120 0.99 -15.57 12.92
N PRO A 121 0.37 -15.40 11.73
CA PRO A 121 -0.91 -14.71 11.60
C PRO A 121 -1.99 -15.33 12.48
N LYS A 122 -2.80 -14.48 13.13
CA LYS A 122 -3.89 -14.93 13.99
C LYS A 122 -4.84 -15.88 13.31
N ASP A 123 -5.32 -15.52 12.13
CA ASP A 123 -6.26 -16.35 11.38
C ASP A 123 -5.66 -17.75 11.07
N TYR A 124 -4.32 -17.84 10.90
CA TYR A 124 -3.63 -19.10 10.64
C TYR A 124 -3.47 -19.96 11.89
N TYR A 125 -3.13 -19.35 13.03
CA TYR A 125 -3.02 -20.11 14.27
C TYR A 125 -4.36 -20.52 14.85
N ASP A 126 -5.37 -19.64 14.80
CA ASP A 126 -6.74 -19.98 15.19
C ASP A 126 -7.20 -21.21 14.39
N LEU A 127 -6.91 -21.24 13.08
CA LEU A 127 -7.27 -22.36 12.20
C LEU A 127 -6.58 -23.68 12.59
N TYR A 128 -5.27 -23.70 12.81
CA TYR A 128 -4.63 -24.96 13.20
C TYR A 128 -5.05 -25.40 14.61
N GLN A 129 -5.39 -24.44 15.50
CA GLN A 129 -5.90 -24.75 16.83
C GLN A 129 -7.29 -25.37 16.78
N GLU A 130 -8.17 -24.88 15.91
CA GLU A 130 -9.46 -25.53 15.65
C GLU A 130 -9.29 -26.94 15.05
N CYS A 131 -8.29 -27.13 14.17
CA CYS A 131 -8.04 -28.42 13.54
C CYS A 131 -7.66 -29.51 14.55
N TRP A 132 -6.81 -29.20 15.54
CA TRP A 132 -6.31 -30.19 16.50
C TRP A 132 -7.08 -30.26 17.83
N ASP A 133 -8.30 -29.71 17.90
CA ASP A 133 -9.14 -29.74 19.10
C ASP A 133 -9.33 -31.19 19.60
N GLY A 134 -9.35 -31.37 20.93
CA GLY A 134 -9.54 -32.69 21.55
C GLY A 134 -10.89 -33.34 21.22
N GLU A 135 -11.90 -32.52 20.91
CA GLU A 135 -13.24 -32.95 20.53
C GLU A 135 -13.43 -32.95 18.99
N PRO A 136 -13.55 -34.14 18.34
CA PRO A 136 -13.63 -34.24 16.88
C PRO A 136 -14.77 -33.46 16.22
N ASN A 137 -15.90 -33.29 16.94
CA ASN A 137 -17.05 -32.54 16.45
C ASN A 137 -16.83 -31.02 16.44
N LYS A 138 -15.85 -30.50 17.18
CA LYS A 138 -15.46 -29.09 17.16
C LYS A 138 -14.50 -28.76 16.02
N ARG A 139 -13.79 -29.75 15.49
CA ARG A 139 -12.85 -29.56 14.38
C ARG A 139 -13.62 -29.17 13.11
N PRO A 140 -13.07 -28.32 12.24
CA PRO A 140 -13.66 -27.99 10.94
C PRO A 140 -13.69 -29.18 9.98
N THR A 141 -14.31 -29.03 8.82
CA THR A 141 -14.15 -29.98 7.70
C THR A 141 -12.92 -29.59 6.88
N MET A 142 -12.32 -30.52 6.14
CA MET A 142 -11.19 -30.16 5.27
C MET A 142 -11.54 -29.18 4.14
N ILE A 143 -12.82 -29.11 3.74
CA ILE A 143 -13.32 -28.08 2.84
C ILE A 143 -13.20 -26.71 3.51
N LYS A 144 -13.70 -26.59 4.75
CA LYS A 144 -13.63 -25.34 5.52
C LYS A 144 -12.19 -24.90 5.79
N VAL A 145 -11.30 -25.84 6.14
CA VAL A 145 -9.86 -25.56 6.30
C VAL A 145 -9.26 -24.98 5.02
N ALA A 146 -9.55 -25.60 3.87
CA ALA A 146 -9.04 -25.12 2.58
C ALA A 146 -9.59 -23.74 2.20
N GLU A 147 -10.85 -23.45 2.52
CA GLU A 147 -11.47 -22.13 2.30
C GLU A 147 -10.81 -21.03 3.15
N GLU A 148 -10.59 -21.28 4.44
CA GLU A 148 -9.94 -20.29 5.32
C GLU A 148 -8.48 -20.04 4.91
N LEU A 149 -7.73 -21.08 4.55
CA LEU A 149 -6.37 -20.91 4.01
C LEU A 149 -6.36 -20.08 2.72
N LYS A 150 -7.31 -20.30 1.81
CA LYS A 150 -7.44 -19.49 0.59
C LYS A 150 -7.71 -18.02 0.91
N LYS A 151 -8.58 -17.72 1.89
CA LYS A 151 -8.84 -16.34 2.31
C LYS A 151 -7.59 -15.66 2.86
N ILE A 152 -6.80 -16.36 3.67
CA ILE A 152 -5.53 -15.84 4.20
C ILE A 152 -4.58 -15.51 3.04
N ILE A 153 -4.40 -16.43 2.09
CA ILE A 153 -3.55 -16.23 0.91
C ILE A 153 -4.01 -15.02 0.08
N MET A 154 -5.33 -14.90 -0.17
CA MET A 154 -5.88 -13.77 -0.93
C MET A 154 -5.59 -12.43 -0.25
N LYS A 155 -5.68 -12.34 1.09
CA LYS A 155 -5.33 -11.13 1.84
C LYS A 155 -3.85 -10.79 1.75
N CYS A 156 -2.96 -11.78 1.85
CA CYS A 156 -1.53 -11.56 1.66
C CYS A 156 -1.21 -11.03 0.26
N ASN A 157 -1.81 -11.60 -0.79
CA ASN A 157 -1.65 -11.13 -2.16
C ASN A 157 -2.17 -9.69 -2.35
N LEU A 158 -3.31 -9.38 -1.73
CA LEU A 158 -3.87 -8.02 -1.73
C LEU A 158 -2.88 -7.02 -1.13
N ILE A 159 -2.28 -7.35 0.02
CA ILE A 159 -1.29 -6.49 0.70
C ILE A 159 -0.09 -6.25 -0.21
N SER A 160 0.48 -7.30 -0.81
CA SER A 160 1.61 -7.18 -1.74
C SER A 160 1.28 -6.28 -2.94
N ASN A 161 0.06 -6.38 -3.49
CA ASN A 161 -0.38 -5.48 -4.55
C ASN A 161 -0.48 -4.02 -4.08
N ILE A 162 -1.02 -3.78 -2.88
CA ILE A 162 -1.08 -2.43 -2.31
C ILE A 162 0.33 -1.85 -2.13
N ILE A 163 1.25 -2.63 -1.54
CA ILE A 163 2.63 -2.21 -1.31
C ILE A 163 3.33 -1.89 -2.63
N TYR A 164 3.17 -2.74 -3.64
CA TYR A 164 3.74 -2.51 -4.96
C TYR A 164 3.23 -1.20 -5.58
N ASN A 165 1.93 -0.92 -5.48
CA ASN A 165 1.36 0.34 -5.98
C ASN A 165 1.89 1.56 -5.20
N ILE A 166 1.97 1.49 -3.87
CA ILE A 166 2.58 2.56 -3.06
C ILE A 166 4.02 2.80 -3.49
N TYR A 167 4.80 1.73 -3.70
CA TYR A 167 6.17 1.81 -4.16
C TYR A 167 6.27 2.49 -5.53
N LEU A 168 5.51 2.03 -6.51
CA LEU A 168 5.52 2.60 -7.86
C LEU A 168 5.21 4.09 -7.84
N ILE A 169 4.13 4.50 -7.18
CA ILE A 169 3.68 5.90 -7.17
C ILE A 169 4.67 6.80 -6.42
N THR A 170 5.18 6.33 -5.28
CA THR A 170 6.16 7.08 -4.47
C THR A 170 7.47 7.23 -5.24
N ASN A 171 7.96 6.14 -5.86
CA ASN A 171 9.22 6.15 -6.60
C ASN A 171 9.13 6.92 -7.92
N LEU A 172 7.98 6.90 -8.59
CA LEU A 172 7.69 7.70 -9.78
C LEU A 172 7.60 9.21 -9.45
N GLY A 173 7.20 9.56 -8.23
CA GLY A 173 7.17 10.94 -7.76
C GLY A 173 5.97 11.75 -8.28
N LYS A 174 4.76 11.16 -8.33
CA LYS A 174 3.52 11.79 -8.83
C LYS A 174 2.93 12.95 -7.98
N GLY A 175 3.72 13.62 -7.14
CA GLY A 175 3.31 14.85 -6.45
C GLY A 175 2.83 14.68 -5.01
N LYS A 176 2.01 15.64 -4.52
CA LYS A 176 1.80 15.92 -3.08
C LYS A 176 0.69 15.14 -2.37
N ARG A 177 -0.21 14.46 -3.08
CA ARG A 177 -1.36 13.73 -2.50
C ARG A 177 -1.21 12.22 -2.66
N PHE A 178 -0.21 11.63 -2.00
CA PHE A 178 0.04 10.18 -2.04
C PHE A 178 -1.11 9.36 -1.46
N ASP A 179 -1.77 9.90 -0.44
CA ASP A 179 -2.96 9.35 0.21
C ASP A 179 -4.14 9.19 -0.76
N ALA A 180 -4.41 10.19 -1.60
CA ALA A 180 -5.51 10.15 -2.57
C ALA A 180 -5.37 8.98 -3.55
N TYR A 181 -4.16 8.67 -4.01
CA TYR A 181 -3.93 7.54 -4.92
C TYR A 181 -4.25 6.18 -4.28
N VAL A 182 -3.85 6.00 -3.01
CA VAL A 182 -4.13 4.75 -2.29
C VAL A 182 -5.61 4.64 -1.97
N LEU A 183 -6.27 5.74 -1.60
CA LEU A 183 -7.71 5.77 -1.37
C LEU A 183 -8.49 5.46 -2.66
N ASN A 184 -8.06 5.98 -3.81
CA ASN A 184 -8.66 5.63 -5.10
C ASN A 184 -8.48 4.14 -5.40
N TYR A 185 -7.27 3.60 -5.19
CA TYR A 185 -7.04 2.16 -5.34
C TYR A 185 -7.95 1.33 -4.42
N PHE A 186 -8.16 1.76 -3.18
CA PHE A 186 -9.07 1.10 -2.25
C PHE A 186 -10.52 1.14 -2.76
N ASN A 187 -10.98 2.29 -3.24
CA ASN A 187 -12.33 2.44 -3.81
C ASN A 187 -12.52 1.55 -5.05
N ASP A 188 -11.59 1.60 -6.00
CA ASP A 188 -11.64 0.84 -7.26
C ASP A 188 -11.67 -0.68 -7.02
N ASN A 189 -11.01 -1.14 -5.95
CA ASN A 189 -10.92 -2.55 -5.58
C ASN A 189 -11.89 -2.94 -4.45
N GLN A 190 -12.83 -2.05 -4.06
CA GLN A 190 -13.82 -2.28 -3.00
C GLN A 190 -13.20 -2.73 -1.66
N ILE A 191 -12.05 -2.16 -1.33
CA ILE A 191 -11.32 -2.44 -0.09
C ILE A 191 -11.84 -1.50 0.99
N GLU A 192 -12.50 -2.06 2.01
CA GLU A 192 -12.90 -1.28 3.18
C GLU A 192 -11.67 -1.01 4.09
N PRO A 193 -11.25 0.27 4.26
CA PRO A 193 -10.02 0.58 4.99
C PRO A 193 -10.03 0.12 6.44
N LYS A 194 -11.18 0.24 7.12
CA LYS A 194 -11.37 -0.17 8.51
C LYS A 194 -11.21 -1.69 8.68
N ALA A 195 -11.78 -2.46 7.76
CA ALA A 195 -11.67 -3.92 7.78
C ALA A 195 -10.23 -4.38 7.55
N LEU A 196 -9.52 -3.77 6.59
CA LEU A 196 -8.11 -4.03 6.34
C LEU A 196 -7.24 -3.70 7.56
N TYR A 197 -7.46 -2.54 8.17
CA TYR A 197 -6.79 -2.13 9.40
C TYR A 197 -6.99 -3.14 10.54
N ASN A 198 -8.25 -3.52 10.82
CA ASN A 198 -8.57 -4.48 11.87
C ASN A 198 -7.91 -5.85 11.62
N TRP A 199 -7.79 -6.24 10.35
CA TRP A 199 -7.09 -7.46 9.99
C TRP A 199 -5.58 -7.36 10.26
N LEU A 200 -4.94 -6.27 9.82
CA LEU A 200 -3.51 -6.02 10.02
C LEU A 200 -3.11 -5.92 11.49
N LEU A 201 -3.97 -5.38 12.36
CA LEU A 201 -3.72 -5.36 13.81
C LEU A 201 -3.49 -6.76 14.39
N ASN A 202 -4.23 -7.75 13.88
CA ASN A 202 -4.21 -9.12 14.37
C ASN A 202 -3.30 -10.04 13.53
N ASN A 203 -2.94 -9.61 12.32
CA ASN A 203 -2.24 -10.42 11.33
C ASN A 203 -1.11 -9.60 10.69
N GLN A 204 0.13 -9.82 11.16
CA GLN A 204 1.34 -9.19 10.62
C GLN A 204 2.30 -10.27 10.10
N PRO A 205 1.95 -11.00 9.04
CA PRO A 205 2.73 -12.14 8.55
C PRO A 205 4.15 -11.78 8.10
N ASN A 206 4.38 -10.52 7.72
CA ASN A 206 5.60 -10.07 7.07
C ASN A 206 5.79 -8.54 7.18
N SER A 207 6.96 -8.08 6.76
CA SER A 207 7.33 -6.67 6.72
C SER A 207 6.37 -5.79 5.92
N ASP A 208 5.79 -6.29 4.82
CA ASP A 208 4.81 -5.56 4.01
C ASP A 208 3.56 -5.21 4.84
N SER A 209 3.08 -6.15 5.65
CA SER A 209 1.90 -5.96 6.51
C SER A 209 2.18 -4.95 7.63
N ILE A 210 3.38 -5.01 8.22
CA ILE A 210 3.82 -4.10 9.28
C ILE A 210 3.98 -2.68 8.71
N PHE A 211 4.64 -2.54 7.56
CA PHE A 211 4.74 -1.27 6.85
C PHE A 211 3.36 -0.72 6.48
N LEU A 212 2.45 -1.54 5.93
CA LEU A 212 1.11 -1.09 5.57
C LEU A 212 0.35 -0.58 6.80
N LEU A 213 0.42 -1.28 7.93
CA LEU A 213 -0.19 -0.82 9.18
C LEU A 213 0.36 0.54 9.60
N GLY A 214 1.68 0.74 9.50
CA GLY A 214 2.32 2.03 9.74
C GLY A 214 1.83 3.12 8.79
N TYR A 215 1.67 2.78 7.50
CA TYR A 215 1.15 3.68 6.47
C TYR A 215 -0.29 4.12 6.78
N LEU A 216 -1.16 3.20 7.20
CA LEU A 216 -2.53 3.50 7.60
C LEU A 216 -2.57 4.47 8.80
N TYR A 217 -1.72 4.27 9.80
CA TYR A 217 -1.59 5.22 10.92
C TYR A 217 -1.03 6.57 10.49
N TYR A 218 -0.08 6.60 9.54
CA TYR A 218 0.54 7.84 9.09
C TYR A 218 -0.46 8.75 8.39
N TYR A 219 -1.36 8.19 7.57
CA TYR A 219 -2.35 8.96 6.81
C TYR A 219 -3.76 8.97 7.43
N GLY A 220 -3.99 8.23 8.52
CA GLY A 220 -5.32 8.12 9.14
C GLY A 220 -6.33 7.36 8.27
N ILE A 221 -5.88 6.32 7.56
CA ILE A 221 -6.71 5.55 6.64
C ILE A 221 -7.35 4.37 7.39
N GLY A 222 -8.66 4.45 7.66
CA GLY A 222 -9.41 3.43 8.42
C GLY A 222 -9.20 3.49 9.95
N VAL A 223 -8.32 4.37 10.42
CA VAL A 223 -7.99 4.60 11.83
C VAL A 223 -7.63 6.07 12.03
N ASP A 224 -7.75 6.59 13.25
CA ASP A 224 -7.23 7.93 13.55
C ASP A 224 -5.72 7.98 13.33
N ALA A 225 -5.26 9.09 12.74
CA ALA A 225 -3.84 9.28 12.44
C ALA A 225 -3.01 9.27 13.73
N SER A 226 -1.88 8.57 13.70
CA SER A 226 -0.94 8.51 14.82
C SER A 226 0.48 8.36 14.29
N TYR A 227 1.18 9.49 14.18
CA TYR A 227 2.56 9.48 13.68
C TYR A 227 3.52 8.70 14.58
N GLU A 228 3.32 8.70 15.89
CA GLU A 228 4.14 7.91 16.82
C GLU A 228 4.02 6.40 16.55
N LYS A 229 2.80 5.89 16.41
CA LYS A 229 2.57 4.47 16.06
C LYS A 229 3.13 4.15 14.68
N ALA A 230 2.93 5.04 13.70
CA ALA A 230 3.48 4.87 12.36
C ALA A 230 5.01 4.77 12.39
N PHE A 231 5.68 5.70 13.09
CA PHE A 231 7.13 5.73 13.22
C PHE A 231 7.68 4.44 13.86
N ASN A 232 7.06 3.98 14.95
CA ASN A 232 7.47 2.74 15.63
C ASN A 232 7.35 1.51 14.71
N LEU A 233 6.30 1.44 13.90
CA LEU A 233 6.11 0.36 12.92
C LEU A 233 7.11 0.46 11.75
N PHE A 234 7.42 1.66 11.27
CA PHE A 234 8.42 1.80 10.21
C PHE A 234 9.84 1.46 10.67
N THR A 235 10.17 1.82 11.92
CA THR A 235 11.49 1.54 12.51
C THR A 235 11.69 0.08 12.89
N SER A 236 10.63 -0.73 13.04
CA SER A 236 10.78 -2.18 13.16
C SER A 236 11.19 -2.86 11.85
N GLU A 237 10.92 -2.23 10.70
CA GLU A 237 11.11 -2.80 9.37
C GLU A 237 12.27 -2.15 8.58
N LEU A 238 13.45 -1.99 9.19
CA LEU A 238 14.59 -1.31 8.55
C LEU A 238 15.18 -2.01 7.29
N ASN A 239 14.71 -3.22 6.97
CA ASN A 239 15.04 -3.88 5.71
C ASN A 239 14.03 -3.58 4.58
N HIS A 240 12.89 -2.97 4.90
CA HIS A 240 11.82 -2.67 3.95
C HIS A 240 12.02 -1.27 3.34
N THR A 241 12.13 -1.21 2.01
CA THR A 241 12.44 0.03 1.26
C THR A 241 11.50 1.19 1.57
N LEU A 242 10.18 0.96 1.56
CA LEU A 242 9.23 2.03 1.89
C LEU A 242 9.30 2.44 3.37
N ALA A 243 9.51 1.50 4.30
CA ALA A 243 9.63 1.82 5.71
C ALA A 243 10.83 2.76 5.94
N LEU A 244 11.98 2.46 5.36
CA LEU A 244 13.16 3.36 5.39
C LEU A 244 12.85 4.76 4.84
N TYR A 245 12.11 4.84 3.72
CA TYR A 245 11.71 6.11 3.14
C TYR A 245 10.80 6.91 4.09
N TYR A 246 9.81 6.24 4.70
CA TYR A 246 8.90 6.87 5.64
C TYR A 246 9.56 7.23 6.98
N VAL A 247 10.55 6.47 7.47
CA VAL A 247 11.39 6.87 8.60
C VAL A 247 12.13 8.18 8.27
N GLY A 248 12.72 8.28 7.07
CA GLY A 248 13.34 9.52 6.60
C GLY A 248 12.36 10.69 6.56
N LEU A 249 11.12 10.48 6.09
CA LEU A 249 10.07 11.49 6.13
C LEU A 249 9.67 11.90 7.56
N CYS A 250 9.61 10.94 8.48
CA CYS A 250 9.30 11.21 9.88
C CYS A 250 10.34 12.14 10.51
N TYR A 251 11.63 11.83 10.35
CA TYR A 251 12.71 12.70 10.80
C TYR A 251 12.72 14.06 10.09
N GLN A 252 12.43 14.10 8.78
CA GLN A 252 12.39 15.33 8.00
C GLN A 252 11.31 16.31 8.51
N ASN A 253 10.14 15.79 8.90
CA ASN A 253 8.97 16.59 9.25
C ASN A 253 8.67 16.64 10.76
N GLY A 254 9.34 15.83 11.57
CA GLY A 254 9.02 15.68 13.00
C GLY A 254 7.74 14.87 13.27
N HIS A 255 7.40 13.92 12.39
CA HIS A 255 6.20 13.10 12.53
C HIS A 255 6.50 11.90 13.44
N GLY A 256 5.97 11.93 14.67
CA GLY A 256 6.12 10.83 15.64
C GLY A 256 7.50 10.73 16.29
N VAL A 257 8.43 11.60 15.89
CA VAL A 257 9.79 11.72 16.40
C VAL A 257 10.23 13.18 16.33
N GLU A 258 11.21 13.60 17.13
CA GLU A 258 11.79 14.94 16.99
C GLU A 258 12.38 15.13 15.59
N LYS A 259 12.13 16.30 15.00
CA LYS A 259 12.65 16.64 13.67
C LYS A 259 14.18 16.62 13.68
N ASN A 260 14.77 15.81 12.80
CA ASN A 260 16.22 15.67 12.66
C ASN A 260 16.63 15.53 11.19
N GLU A 261 17.21 16.58 10.63
CA GLU A 261 17.60 16.59 9.21
C GLU A 261 18.78 15.68 8.89
N ASN A 262 19.69 15.46 9.85
CA ASN A 262 20.84 14.56 9.66
C ASN A 262 20.37 13.11 9.58
N SER A 263 19.48 12.69 10.49
CA SER A 263 18.89 11.35 10.42
C SER A 263 18.09 11.17 9.13
N ALA A 264 17.27 12.14 8.74
CA ALA A 264 16.57 12.08 7.46
C ALA A 264 17.54 11.94 6.27
N PHE A 265 18.65 12.67 6.29
CA PHE A 265 19.70 12.58 5.28
C PHE A 265 20.28 11.16 5.19
N GLU A 266 20.64 10.52 6.31
CA GLU A 266 21.19 9.16 6.33
C GLU A 266 20.26 8.14 5.65
N TYR A 267 18.96 8.16 5.98
CA TYR A 267 17.98 7.24 5.38
C TYR A 267 17.80 7.49 3.88
N PHE A 268 17.68 8.75 3.46
CA PHE A 268 17.52 9.05 2.04
C PHE A 268 18.80 8.78 1.24
N GLU A 269 19.98 8.98 1.84
CA GLU A 269 21.27 8.70 1.22
C GLU A 269 21.45 7.20 1.01
N PHE A 270 21.07 6.39 2.01
CA PHE A 270 21.05 4.94 1.90
C PHE A 270 20.17 4.46 0.73
N LEU A 271 18.95 4.99 0.60
CA LEU A 271 18.05 4.68 -0.51
C LEU A 271 18.63 5.14 -1.86
N ALA A 272 19.21 6.34 -1.90
CA ALA A 272 19.80 6.89 -3.10
C ALA A 272 20.98 6.05 -3.62
N LYS A 273 21.84 5.58 -2.70
CA LYS A 273 22.95 4.65 -3.00
C LYS A 273 22.49 3.29 -3.50
N LYS A 274 21.26 2.85 -3.15
CA LYS A 274 20.60 1.66 -3.71
C LYS A 274 19.91 1.90 -5.06
N ASN A 275 20.16 3.06 -5.69
CA ASN A 275 19.54 3.48 -6.94
C ASN A 275 18.00 3.63 -6.87
N ILE A 276 17.47 4.08 -5.73
CA ILE A 276 16.03 4.27 -5.53
C ILE A 276 15.68 5.75 -5.73
N ALA A 277 14.88 6.03 -6.75
CA ALA A 277 14.63 7.38 -7.25
C ALA A 277 13.96 8.31 -6.22
N MET A 278 13.01 7.83 -5.43
CA MET A 278 12.43 8.63 -4.34
C MET A 278 13.47 9.07 -3.29
N GLY A 279 14.47 8.23 -3.01
CA GLY A 279 15.60 8.60 -2.12
C GLY A 279 16.50 9.65 -2.76
N GLN A 280 16.83 9.48 -4.04
CA GLN A 280 17.64 10.43 -4.82
C GLN A 280 17.00 11.82 -4.88
N VAL A 281 15.68 11.91 -5.09
CA VAL A 281 14.96 13.19 -5.06
C VAL A 281 15.01 13.84 -3.68
N LYS A 282 14.84 13.06 -2.61
CA LYS A 282 14.89 13.60 -1.25
C LYS A 282 16.27 14.12 -0.89
N ILE A 283 17.33 13.43 -1.30
CA ILE A 283 18.70 13.93 -1.13
C ILE A 283 18.95 15.19 -1.96
N GLY A 284 18.50 15.23 -3.22
CA GLY A 284 18.56 16.44 -4.03
C GLY A 284 17.87 17.63 -3.37
N TYR A 285 16.72 17.39 -2.74
CA TYR A 285 15.99 18.40 -1.97
C TYR A 285 16.76 18.89 -0.74
N LEU A 286 17.37 17.98 0.03
CA LEU A 286 18.20 18.35 1.19
C LEU A 286 19.42 19.17 0.78
N TYR A 287 20.14 18.78 -0.28
CA TYR A 287 21.25 19.57 -0.81
C TYR A 287 20.84 20.96 -1.27
N LYS A 288 19.68 21.08 -1.93
CA LYS A 288 19.11 22.38 -2.29
C LYS A 288 18.88 23.27 -1.07
N ARG A 289 18.35 22.72 0.03
CA ARG A 289 18.16 23.48 1.29
C ARG A 289 19.48 23.94 1.92
N LEU A 290 20.54 23.14 1.77
CA LEU A 290 21.90 23.49 2.16
C LEU A 290 22.60 24.44 1.17
N LYS A 291 21.89 24.96 0.15
CA LYS A 291 22.43 25.82 -0.91
C LYS A 291 23.54 25.16 -1.73
N ARG A 292 23.56 23.82 -1.77
CA ARG A 292 24.48 23.00 -2.56
C ARG A 292 23.84 22.61 -3.89
N ASP A 293 23.66 23.61 -4.76
CA ASP A 293 22.89 23.47 -5.99
C ASP A 293 23.44 22.42 -6.97
N GLN A 294 24.77 22.29 -7.07
CA GLN A 294 25.39 21.32 -7.98
C GLN A 294 25.14 19.87 -7.53
N ASP A 295 25.21 19.61 -6.22
CA ASP A 295 24.87 18.30 -5.66
C ASP A 295 23.38 18.00 -5.85
N ALA A 296 22.51 19.00 -5.66
CA ALA A 296 21.08 18.85 -5.91
C ALA A 296 20.79 18.48 -7.38
N ILE A 297 21.40 19.20 -8.33
CA ILE A 297 21.29 18.91 -9.78
C ILE A 297 21.78 17.50 -10.09
N TYR A 298 22.92 17.09 -9.52
CA TYR A 298 23.48 15.75 -9.72
C TYR A 298 22.47 14.66 -9.33
N TRP A 299 21.91 14.74 -8.13
CA TRP A 299 20.94 13.75 -7.66
C TRP A 299 19.61 13.79 -8.41
N TYR A 300 19.12 14.97 -8.78
CA TYR A 300 17.93 15.06 -9.60
C TYR A 300 18.13 14.48 -11.01
N LYS A 301 19.32 14.58 -11.61
CA LYS A 301 19.63 13.95 -12.90
C LYS A 301 19.50 12.43 -12.81
N ILE A 302 20.12 11.82 -11.80
CA ILE A 302 20.04 10.37 -11.59
C ILE A 302 18.58 9.94 -11.34
N ALA A 303 17.84 10.68 -10.51
CA ALA A 303 16.44 10.38 -10.26
C ALA A 303 15.56 10.51 -11.52
N ALA A 304 15.81 11.51 -12.35
CA ALA A 304 15.12 11.72 -13.62
C ALA A 304 15.44 10.62 -14.64
N GLU A 305 16.69 10.15 -14.71
CA GLU A 305 17.09 8.99 -15.51
C GLU A 305 16.37 7.71 -15.05
N ASN A 306 16.11 7.58 -13.75
CA ASN A 306 15.27 6.52 -13.17
C ASN A 306 13.75 6.79 -13.30
N GLY A 307 13.35 7.78 -14.09
CA GLY A 307 11.94 8.05 -14.43
C GLY A 307 11.18 8.91 -13.41
N ASN A 308 11.82 9.48 -12.38
CA ASN A 308 11.11 10.26 -11.38
C ASN A 308 10.68 11.63 -11.92
N LEU A 309 9.37 11.87 -11.92
CA LEU A 309 8.75 13.07 -12.51
C LEU A 309 9.01 14.34 -11.71
N MET A 310 9.02 14.24 -10.37
CA MET A 310 9.36 15.36 -9.50
C MET A 310 10.82 15.80 -9.70
N ALA A 311 11.73 14.85 -9.95
CA ALA A 311 13.12 15.16 -10.29
C ALA A 311 13.23 15.90 -11.63
N MET A 312 12.53 15.42 -12.66
CA MET A 312 12.48 16.08 -13.98
C MET A 312 11.98 17.51 -13.85
N TYR A 313 10.88 17.74 -13.11
CA TYR A 313 10.36 19.07 -12.85
C TYR A 313 11.35 19.97 -12.08
N ASN A 314 12.01 19.44 -11.06
CA ASN A 314 13.00 20.20 -10.29
C ASN A 314 14.22 20.60 -11.15
N LEU A 315 14.66 19.73 -12.06
CA LEU A 315 15.69 20.06 -13.04
C LEU A 315 15.21 21.12 -14.02
N ALA A 316 14.01 20.96 -14.57
CA ALA A 316 13.43 21.94 -15.47
C ALA A 316 13.40 23.34 -14.86
N ASN A 317 12.94 23.47 -13.62
CA ASN A 317 12.96 24.75 -12.89
C ASN A 317 14.36 25.33 -12.73
N LYS A 318 15.38 24.48 -12.52
CA LYS A 318 16.77 24.95 -12.45
C LYS A 318 17.24 25.47 -13.80
N TYR A 319 16.91 24.78 -14.89
CA TYR A 319 17.23 25.21 -16.25
C TYR A 319 16.50 26.50 -16.65
N LEU A 320 15.22 26.65 -16.28
CA LEU A 320 14.47 27.91 -16.45
C LEU A 320 15.18 29.09 -15.78
N GLY A 321 15.61 28.92 -14.52
CA GLY A 321 16.35 29.96 -13.79
C GLY A 321 17.72 30.30 -14.38
N LEU A 322 18.34 29.34 -15.08
CA LEU A 322 19.58 29.55 -15.84
C LEU A 322 19.34 30.05 -17.27
N LYS A 323 18.06 30.22 -17.67
CA LYS A 323 17.63 30.55 -19.03
C LYS A 323 18.06 29.53 -20.09
N ASP A 324 18.31 28.30 -19.68
CA ASP A 324 18.52 27.16 -20.57
C ASP A 324 17.14 26.55 -20.91
N TYR A 325 16.40 27.25 -21.76
CA TYR A 325 15.01 26.91 -22.00
C TYR A 325 14.84 25.60 -22.78
N GLU A 326 15.81 25.22 -23.62
CA GLU A 326 15.77 23.96 -24.37
C GLU A 326 15.75 22.76 -23.43
N ASN A 327 16.68 22.71 -22.47
CA ASN A 327 16.69 21.64 -21.47
C ASN A 327 15.48 21.72 -20.53
N ALA A 328 15.03 22.93 -20.18
CA ALA A 328 13.84 23.10 -19.37
C ALA A 328 12.60 22.48 -20.01
N ILE A 329 12.28 22.85 -21.26
CA ILE A 329 11.12 22.33 -21.99
C ILE A 329 11.20 20.81 -22.12
N LYS A 330 12.37 20.27 -22.48
CA LYS A 330 12.57 18.81 -22.61
C LYS A 330 12.22 18.04 -21.33
N PHE A 331 12.64 18.53 -20.16
CA PHE A 331 12.33 17.88 -18.89
C PHE A 331 10.86 18.10 -18.46
N LEU A 332 10.31 19.28 -18.74
CA LEU A 332 8.91 19.57 -18.47
C LEU A 332 7.97 18.70 -19.30
N GLU A 333 8.23 18.52 -20.59
CA GLU A 333 7.44 17.66 -21.49
C GLU A 333 7.40 16.21 -20.98
N LYS A 334 8.56 15.65 -20.65
CA LYS A 334 8.64 14.29 -20.07
C LYS A 334 7.87 14.15 -18.76
N ALA A 335 7.98 15.15 -17.87
CA ALA A 335 7.24 15.14 -16.61
C ALA A 335 5.71 15.28 -16.86
N ALA A 336 5.31 16.11 -17.81
CA ALA A 336 3.91 16.34 -18.18
C ALA A 336 3.26 15.14 -18.89
N GLU A 337 4.02 14.36 -19.66
CA GLU A 337 3.62 13.06 -20.22
C GLU A 337 3.27 12.07 -19.09
N GLY A 338 4.04 12.09 -17.99
CA GLY A 338 3.76 11.33 -16.77
C GLY A 338 2.65 11.92 -15.89
N GLU A 339 1.95 12.95 -16.38
CA GLU A 339 0.89 13.70 -15.68
C GLU A 339 1.37 14.41 -14.40
N TYR A 340 2.63 14.81 -14.35
CA TYR A 340 3.13 15.64 -13.25
C TYR A 340 2.56 17.06 -13.36
N VAL A 341 1.61 17.34 -12.49
CA VAL A 341 0.74 18.51 -12.54
C VAL A 341 1.52 19.83 -12.57
N GLU A 342 2.52 20.00 -11.70
CA GLU A 342 3.31 21.23 -11.69
C GLU A 342 4.16 21.41 -12.96
N ALA A 343 4.52 20.32 -13.65
CA ALA A 343 5.21 20.41 -14.94
C ALA A 343 4.25 20.79 -16.08
N ILE A 344 3.02 20.26 -16.08
CA ILE A 344 1.98 20.67 -17.04
C ILE A 344 1.72 22.17 -16.90
N ASN A 345 1.56 22.67 -15.66
CA ASN A 345 1.40 24.10 -15.38
C ASN A 345 2.58 24.93 -15.89
N ALA A 346 3.81 24.49 -15.61
CA ALA A 346 5.01 25.19 -16.04
C ALA A 346 5.17 25.21 -17.57
N LEU A 347 4.77 24.15 -18.29
CA LEU A 347 4.68 24.18 -19.76
C LEU A 347 3.66 25.18 -20.24
N GLY A 348 2.50 25.29 -19.58
CA GLY A 348 1.48 26.29 -19.89
C GLY A 348 2.08 27.69 -19.82
N TYR A 349 2.78 27.99 -18.73
CA TYR A 349 3.46 29.26 -18.52
C TYR A 349 4.54 29.56 -19.56
N CYS A 350 5.33 28.55 -19.94
CA CYS A 350 6.31 28.71 -21.00
C CYS A 350 5.67 29.03 -22.37
N ASN A 351 4.52 28.42 -22.68
CA ASN A 351 3.80 28.69 -23.93
C ASN A 351 3.11 30.06 -23.91
N GLU A 352 2.57 30.49 -22.76
CA GLU A 352 2.00 31.83 -22.60
C GLU A 352 3.06 32.93 -22.82
N ASN A 353 4.24 32.75 -22.23
CA ASN A 353 5.28 33.78 -22.18
C ASN A 353 6.38 33.61 -23.24
N GLY A 354 6.32 32.59 -24.09
CA GLY A 354 7.33 32.32 -25.13
C GLY A 354 8.71 31.94 -24.59
N LEU A 355 8.76 31.17 -23.49
CA LEU A 355 10.02 30.74 -22.85
C LEU A 355 10.49 29.41 -23.44
N GLY A 356 11.47 29.45 -24.34
CA GLY A 356 11.97 28.25 -25.05
C GLY A 356 11.05 27.74 -26.15
N THR A 357 9.99 28.48 -26.43
CA THR A 357 9.00 28.23 -27.49
C THR A 357 8.50 29.58 -28.01
N MET A 358 7.79 29.59 -29.14
CA MET A 358 7.01 30.76 -29.54
C MET A 358 5.77 30.88 -28.66
N ILE A 359 5.28 32.11 -28.45
CA ILE A 359 4.02 32.35 -27.73
C ILE A 359 2.89 31.55 -28.39
N ASN A 360 2.17 30.77 -27.59
CA ASN A 360 1.06 29.92 -28.02
C ASN A 360 -0.02 29.86 -26.94
N LEU A 361 -0.88 30.88 -26.91
CA LEU A 361 -1.96 31.01 -25.91
C LEU A 361 -2.95 29.85 -25.95
N LYS A 362 -3.26 29.32 -27.14
CA LYS A 362 -4.11 28.14 -27.28
C LYS A 362 -3.50 26.93 -26.57
N LYS A 363 -2.18 26.71 -26.74
CA LYS A 363 -1.51 25.59 -26.08
C LYS A 363 -1.41 25.81 -24.56
N ALA A 364 -1.17 27.04 -24.13
CA ALA A 364 -1.20 27.40 -22.71
C ALA A 364 -2.58 27.10 -22.10
N GLU A 365 -3.66 27.50 -22.78
CA GLU A 365 -5.04 27.21 -22.37
C GLU A 365 -5.29 25.70 -22.19
N GLU A 366 -4.90 24.88 -23.16
CA GLU A 366 -5.02 23.42 -23.10
C GLU A 366 -4.28 22.84 -21.89
N LEU A 367 -3.05 23.29 -21.65
CA LEU A 367 -2.19 22.80 -20.58
C LEU A 367 -2.73 23.21 -19.21
N TYR A 368 -3.08 24.48 -19.01
CA TYR A 368 -3.66 24.94 -17.75
C TYR A 368 -5.00 24.26 -17.46
N THR A 369 -5.86 24.12 -18.47
CA THR A 369 -7.13 23.39 -18.32
C THR A 369 -6.87 21.94 -17.89
N LYS A 370 -5.89 21.26 -18.50
CA LYS A 370 -5.51 19.89 -18.13
C LYS A 370 -5.06 19.81 -16.68
N ALA A 371 -4.15 20.70 -16.24
CA ALA A 371 -3.64 20.69 -14.87
C ALA A 371 -4.71 21.07 -13.84
N ALA A 372 -5.59 22.03 -14.15
CA ALA A 372 -6.72 22.40 -13.31
C ALA A 372 -7.69 21.22 -13.09
N LYS A 373 -8.01 20.47 -14.15
CA LYS A 373 -8.83 19.23 -14.04
C LYS A 373 -8.17 18.12 -13.22
N LEU A 374 -6.85 18.15 -13.08
CA LEU A 374 -6.09 17.27 -12.17
C LEU A 374 -6.02 17.84 -10.74
N GLY A 375 -6.73 18.93 -10.44
CA GLY A 375 -6.85 19.54 -9.13
C GLY A 375 -5.82 20.63 -8.81
N ASP A 376 -5.10 21.17 -9.81
CA ASP A 376 -4.16 22.26 -9.60
C ASP A 376 -4.83 23.63 -9.54
N SER A 377 -4.95 24.15 -8.33
CA SER A 377 -5.55 25.47 -8.09
C SER A 377 -4.77 26.60 -8.78
N LYS A 378 -3.45 26.48 -8.86
CA LYS A 378 -2.58 27.47 -9.51
C LYS A 378 -2.79 27.52 -11.02
N SER A 379 -2.92 26.38 -11.68
CA SER A 379 -3.21 26.33 -13.11
C SER A 379 -4.59 26.90 -13.44
N ALA A 380 -5.58 26.62 -12.60
CA ALA A 380 -6.90 27.25 -12.72
C ALA A 380 -6.79 28.78 -12.59
N ASN A 381 -6.02 29.28 -11.62
CA ASN A 381 -5.78 30.73 -11.47
C ASN A 381 -5.02 31.32 -12.67
N ASN A 382 -3.94 30.68 -13.12
CA ASN A 382 -3.16 31.13 -14.28
C ASN A 382 -4.01 31.21 -15.54
N LEU A 383 -4.91 30.24 -15.74
CA LEU A 383 -5.85 30.29 -16.85
C LEU A 383 -6.85 31.44 -16.73
N GLY A 384 -7.34 31.69 -15.51
CA GLY A 384 -8.17 32.86 -15.22
C GLY A 384 -7.46 34.17 -15.51
N GLU A 385 -6.18 34.31 -15.11
CA GLU A 385 -5.37 35.51 -15.36
C GLU A 385 -5.12 35.72 -16.85
N MET A 386 -4.73 34.67 -17.58
CA MET A 386 -4.49 34.74 -19.02
C MET A 386 -5.76 35.17 -19.79
N LEU A 387 -6.92 34.60 -19.44
CA LEU A 387 -8.21 34.97 -20.04
C LEU A 387 -8.64 36.39 -19.64
N PHE A 388 -8.35 36.81 -18.41
CA PHE A 388 -8.67 38.16 -17.95
C PHE A 388 -7.85 39.22 -18.70
N GLN A 389 -6.57 38.96 -18.97
CA GLN A 389 -5.73 39.86 -19.78
C GLN A 389 -6.24 39.99 -21.21
N ASP A 390 -6.77 38.91 -21.80
CA ASP A 390 -7.37 38.91 -23.14
C ASP A 390 -8.81 39.48 -23.17
N SER A 391 -9.37 39.84 -22.01
CA SER A 391 -10.78 40.23 -21.90
C SER A 391 -11.11 41.62 -22.46
N ASP A 392 -10.09 42.46 -22.67
CA ASP A 392 -10.22 43.75 -23.34
C ASP A 392 -10.50 43.58 -24.83
N GLU A 393 -9.96 42.52 -25.44
CA GLU A 393 -10.19 42.16 -26.85
C GLU A 393 -11.42 41.27 -27.03
N ASN A 394 -11.70 40.40 -26.05
CA ASN A 394 -12.86 39.50 -26.05
C ASN A 394 -13.56 39.44 -24.70
N LYS A 395 -14.67 40.17 -24.55
CA LYS A 395 -15.46 40.22 -23.30
C LYS A 395 -16.02 38.86 -22.87
N GLU A 396 -16.10 37.84 -23.74
CA GLU A 396 -16.46 36.47 -23.33
C GLU A 396 -15.40 35.86 -22.39
N ASN A 397 -14.13 36.23 -22.58
CA ASN A 397 -13.04 35.78 -21.72
C ASN A 397 -13.14 36.33 -20.30
N LEU A 398 -13.79 37.48 -20.09
CA LEU A 398 -14.09 37.97 -18.73
C LEU A 398 -14.97 36.98 -17.97
N ALA A 399 -16.04 36.49 -18.60
CA ALA A 399 -16.94 35.52 -17.98
C ALA A 399 -16.21 34.19 -17.69
N ARG A 400 -15.40 33.72 -18.64
CA ARG A 400 -14.59 32.49 -18.49
C ARG A 400 -13.54 32.63 -17.39
N ALA A 401 -12.87 33.78 -17.29
CA ALA A 401 -11.89 34.06 -16.25
C ALA A 401 -12.50 33.97 -14.85
N ILE A 402 -13.69 34.55 -14.64
CA ILE A 402 -14.41 34.48 -13.37
C ILE A 402 -14.72 33.02 -12.98
N ILE A 403 -15.15 32.19 -13.93
CA ILE A 403 -15.40 30.77 -13.70
C ILE A 403 -14.12 30.06 -13.26
N TRP A 404 -13.00 30.31 -13.94
CA TRP A 404 -11.72 29.70 -13.57
C TRP A 404 -11.15 30.19 -12.25
N PHE A 405 -11.34 31.47 -11.90
CA PHE A 405 -11.01 31.97 -10.56
C PHE A 405 -11.88 31.31 -9.49
N LYS A 406 -13.16 31.03 -9.77
CA LYS A 406 -14.03 30.29 -8.85
C LYS A 406 -13.53 28.86 -8.64
N GLU A 407 -13.19 28.16 -9.70
CA GLU A 407 -12.62 26.81 -9.62
C GLU A 407 -11.32 26.81 -8.81
N ALA A 408 -10.41 27.74 -9.10
CA ALA A 408 -9.16 27.90 -8.35
C ALA A 408 -9.40 28.18 -6.86
N ALA A 409 -10.36 29.05 -6.54
CA ALA A 409 -10.77 29.35 -5.18
C ALA A 409 -11.35 28.12 -4.47
N ASP A 410 -12.22 27.36 -5.13
CA ASP A 410 -12.79 26.12 -4.56
C ASP A 410 -11.73 25.04 -4.30
N LEU A 411 -10.67 25.03 -5.10
CA LEU A 411 -9.47 24.21 -4.89
C LEU A 411 -8.51 24.78 -3.82
N GLY A 412 -8.82 25.95 -3.23
CA GLY A 412 -8.10 26.57 -2.12
C GLY A 412 -7.04 27.61 -2.52
N ASP A 413 -7.13 28.22 -3.71
CA ASP A 413 -6.23 29.31 -4.10
C ASP A 413 -6.65 30.66 -3.50
N ASP A 414 -5.81 31.21 -2.62
CA ASP A 414 -6.05 32.50 -1.96
C ASP A 414 -5.90 33.71 -2.88
N VAL A 415 -5.14 33.59 -3.98
CA VAL A 415 -4.99 34.66 -4.98
C VAL A 415 -6.28 34.74 -5.79
N ALA A 416 -6.80 33.60 -6.24
CA ALA A 416 -8.07 33.53 -6.96
C ALA A 416 -9.25 34.07 -6.14
N HIS A 417 -9.32 33.75 -4.83
CA HIS A 417 -10.30 34.35 -3.93
C HIS A 417 -10.21 35.89 -3.88
N ARG A 418 -8.99 36.43 -3.84
CA ARG A 418 -8.77 37.88 -3.86
C ARG A 418 -9.17 38.48 -5.20
N ASN A 419 -8.83 37.82 -6.31
CA ASN A 419 -9.21 38.24 -7.66
C ASN A 419 -10.74 38.32 -7.79
N LEU A 420 -11.48 37.28 -7.36
CA LEU A 420 -12.95 37.30 -7.34
C LEU A 420 -13.52 38.44 -6.50
N LYS A 421 -12.96 38.70 -5.32
CA LYS A 421 -13.41 39.79 -4.46
C LYS A 421 -13.18 41.16 -5.08
N ILE A 422 -12.06 41.36 -5.77
CA ILE A 422 -11.77 42.61 -6.49
C ILE A 422 -12.76 42.78 -7.65
N LEU A 423 -13.01 41.72 -8.41
CA LEU A 423 -13.95 41.73 -9.55
C LEU A 423 -15.39 41.99 -9.11
N SER A 424 -15.84 41.40 -8.00
CA SER A 424 -17.21 41.61 -7.49
C SER A 424 -17.43 43.02 -6.92
N GLN A 425 -16.37 43.68 -6.49
CA GLN A 425 -16.41 45.06 -6.00
C GLN A 425 -16.34 46.11 -7.11
N ASN A 426 -16.03 45.71 -8.35
CA ASN A 426 -15.95 46.63 -9.48
C ASN A 426 -17.27 46.64 -10.28
N PRO A 427 -18.09 47.72 -10.21
CA PRO A 427 -19.38 47.77 -10.88
C PRO A 427 -19.28 47.67 -12.41
N SER A 428 -18.15 48.07 -13.01
CA SER A 428 -17.96 47.99 -14.46
C SER A 428 -17.91 46.55 -14.97
N VAL A 429 -17.38 45.62 -14.16
CA VAL A 429 -17.29 44.20 -14.51
C VAL A 429 -18.67 43.59 -14.68
N LEU A 430 -19.60 43.91 -13.76
CA LEU A 430 -20.96 43.41 -13.84
C LEU A 430 -21.72 43.98 -15.03
N GLU A 431 -21.47 45.25 -15.36
CA GLU A 431 -22.07 45.91 -16.52
C GLU A 431 -21.54 45.31 -17.84
N ASP A 432 -20.23 45.11 -17.94
CA ASP A 432 -19.59 44.43 -19.07
C ASP A 432 -20.19 43.02 -19.29
N LEU A 433 -20.38 42.26 -18.22
CA LEU A 433 -21.02 40.93 -18.30
C LEU A 433 -22.48 41.02 -18.75
N LYS A 434 -23.25 42.00 -18.26
CA LYS A 434 -24.66 42.19 -18.67
C LYS A 434 -24.79 42.54 -20.15
N ASN A 435 -23.82 43.25 -20.70
CA ASN A 435 -23.78 43.68 -22.10
C ASN A 435 -23.34 42.58 -23.07
N LEU A 436 -22.83 41.44 -22.59
CA LEU A 436 -22.63 40.24 -23.41
C LEU A 436 -23.98 39.72 -23.93
N GLY A 437 -23.98 39.12 -25.13
CA GLY A 437 -25.14 38.40 -25.66
C GLY A 437 -25.52 37.19 -24.79
N GLU A 438 -26.53 36.41 -25.21
CA GLU A 438 -26.83 35.11 -24.59
C GLU A 438 -25.72 34.09 -24.91
N GLN A 439 -24.55 34.26 -24.28
CA GLN A 439 -23.42 33.33 -24.33
C GLN A 439 -23.36 32.54 -23.02
N GLY A 440 -23.04 31.24 -23.14
CA GLY A 440 -23.29 30.25 -22.09
C GLY A 440 -22.60 30.51 -20.73
N CYS A 441 -21.45 31.19 -20.70
CA CYS A 441 -20.70 31.43 -19.47
C CYS A 441 -21.15 32.69 -18.69
N LYS A 442 -21.95 33.58 -19.31
CA LYS A 442 -22.37 34.87 -18.75
C LYS A 442 -23.11 34.73 -17.42
N ASN A 443 -24.17 33.93 -17.42
CA ASN A 443 -25.06 33.82 -16.26
C ASN A 443 -24.33 33.22 -15.05
N SER A 444 -23.50 32.21 -15.28
CA SER A 444 -22.66 31.60 -14.24
C SER A 444 -21.67 32.61 -13.64
N ALA A 445 -21.00 33.40 -14.47
CA ALA A 445 -20.08 34.43 -13.99
C ALA A 445 -20.80 35.51 -13.15
N ILE A 446 -21.99 35.94 -13.56
CA ILE A 446 -22.81 36.89 -12.79
C ILE A 446 -23.21 36.29 -11.44
N MET A 447 -23.68 35.03 -11.40
CA MET A 447 -24.04 34.35 -10.15
C MET A 447 -22.86 34.25 -9.19
N ILE A 448 -21.68 33.87 -9.71
CA ILE A 448 -20.42 33.80 -8.93
C ILE A 448 -20.11 35.15 -8.29
N LEU A 449 -20.15 36.25 -9.06
CA LEU A 449 -19.83 37.59 -8.52
C LEU A 449 -20.87 38.09 -7.51
N MET A 450 -22.14 37.71 -7.67
CA MET A 450 -23.22 38.05 -6.75
C MET A 450 -23.25 37.17 -5.48
N GLY A 451 -22.42 36.13 -5.42
CA GLY A 451 -22.45 35.15 -4.32
C GLY A 451 -23.73 34.32 -4.30
N ILE A 452 -24.36 34.14 -5.46
CA ILE A 452 -25.54 33.28 -5.62
C ILE A 452 -25.04 31.85 -5.85
N PRO A 453 -25.46 30.88 -5.03
CA PRO A 453 -25.02 29.48 -5.16
C PRO A 453 -25.48 28.80 -6.44
#